data_AF-A0A497QDZ0-F1
#
_entry.id   AF-A0A497QDZ0-F1
#
_cell.length_a   1.000
_cell.length_b   1.000
_cell.length_c   1.000
_cell.angle_alpha   90.00
_cell.angle_beta   90.00
_cell.angle_gamma   90.00
#
_symmetry.space_group_name_H-M   'P 1'
#
loop_
_entity.id
_entity.type
_entity.pdbx_description
1 polymer ?
#
loop_
_entity_poly.entity_id
_entity_poly.type
_entity_poly.pdbx_seq_one_letter_code
_entity_poly.pdbx_strand_id
1 'polypeptide(L)'
;KIPLYNNDGFHKKAIDVLKKIQKNDFIPKRRKYGTPFWVKPVNDWGFIPTKNYQEGQFEYADAINAESMQKRIVDGGGACWNCVIACWNKSSIKFGSHKGVSLVGPEYETLALMGSNLGMKTIEDVAYLNERCNELGMDTISLGGVLGFAIEAYEKGAISKKDLGGNDIGWGKAEELARLIDDIAYRRGKIGNILAEGVKTASERLGKSSGSYAVHVKGLEIPGYDPRGAFGMGLAYATSDRGACHQRAWTVRAEINDPELDRFSFKKKAELVKKIQDERAAFFSLVLCDFAPISEEDCVDMWNLATGFDHTVESYLLAGERIWNLIRLFNLREGLDPKEDKLPKRLFKDPFTKGPAKGILLTDEGFQQGLKEYYSLRGWDDKGIPTKEKLEELGLVGYILDK
;
A
#
# COMPACT_ATOMS: atom_id res chain seq x y z
N LYS A 1 -22.60 24.90 9.58
CA LYS A 1 -21.64 25.39 8.56
C LYS A 1 -20.27 25.44 9.22
N ILE A 2 -19.20 25.02 8.55
CA ILE A 2 -17.83 25.15 9.06
C ILE A 2 -17.41 26.62 8.85
N PRO A 3 -16.93 27.33 9.88
CA PRO A 3 -16.49 28.73 9.73
C PRO A 3 -15.20 28.80 8.91
N LEU A 4 -15.12 29.79 8.01
CA LEU A 4 -13.94 30.09 7.19
C LEU A 4 -13.51 31.54 7.43
N TYR A 5 -12.21 31.79 7.51
CA TYR A 5 -11.65 33.14 7.67
C TYR A 5 -11.98 34.06 6.50
N ASN A 6 -11.74 33.61 5.26
CA ASN A 6 -12.13 34.31 4.04
C ASN A 6 -13.02 33.41 3.18
N ASN A 7 -14.33 33.44 3.43
CA ASN A 7 -15.31 32.60 2.77
C ASN A 7 -15.28 32.74 1.24
N ASP A 8 -15.36 33.96 0.72
CA ASP A 8 -15.47 34.20 -0.73
C ASP A 8 -14.16 33.86 -1.45
N GLY A 9 -13.02 34.20 -0.84
CA GLY A 9 -11.70 33.84 -1.35
C GLY A 9 -11.51 32.32 -1.39
N PHE A 10 -11.87 31.63 -0.31
CA PHE A 10 -11.79 30.17 -0.25
C PHE A 10 -12.67 29.51 -1.33
N HIS A 11 -13.92 29.95 -1.48
CA HIS A 11 -14.83 29.41 -2.49
C HIS A 11 -14.30 29.62 -3.92
N LYS A 12 -13.78 30.81 -4.22
CA LYS A 12 -13.17 31.09 -5.53
C LYS A 12 -11.96 30.18 -5.78
N LYS A 13 -11.04 30.07 -4.81
CA LYS A 13 -9.85 29.21 -4.93
C LYS A 13 -10.23 27.74 -5.10
N ALA A 14 -11.20 27.25 -4.32
CA ALA A 14 -11.68 25.87 -4.43
C ALA A 14 -12.25 25.58 -5.83
N ILE A 15 -13.04 26.50 -6.41
CA ILE A 15 -13.54 26.35 -7.79
C ILE A 15 -12.39 26.27 -8.79
N ASP A 16 -11.35 27.09 -8.62
CA ASP A 16 -10.19 27.07 -9.51
C ASP A 16 -9.40 25.75 -9.38
N VAL A 17 -9.19 25.24 -8.17
CA VAL A 17 -8.56 23.94 -7.92
C VAL A 17 -9.40 22.80 -8.53
N LEU A 18 -10.72 22.80 -8.35
CA LEU A 18 -11.60 21.80 -8.95
C LEU A 18 -11.52 21.80 -10.49
N LYS A 19 -11.44 22.98 -11.12
CA LYS A 19 -11.21 23.10 -12.57
C LYS A 19 -9.85 22.55 -12.99
N LYS A 20 -8.79 22.78 -12.22
CA LYS A 20 -7.46 22.20 -12.47
C LYS A 20 -7.51 20.67 -12.42
N ILE A 21 -8.17 20.11 -11.39
CA ILE A 21 -8.37 18.66 -11.27
C ILE A 21 -9.09 18.12 -12.51
N GLN A 22 -10.21 18.74 -12.92
CA GLN A 22 -10.97 18.28 -14.08
C GLN A 22 -10.21 18.36 -15.41
N LYS A 23 -9.26 19.30 -15.54
CA LYS A 23 -8.40 19.46 -16.73
C LYS A 23 -7.23 18.47 -16.78
N ASN A 24 -6.95 17.74 -15.70
CA ASN A 24 -5.85 16.78 -15.70
C ASN A 24 -6.18 15.56 -16.58
N ASP A 25 -5.30 15.25 -17.53
CA ASP A 25 -5.51 14.20 -18.56
C ASP A 25 -5.67 12.79 -18.00
N PHE A 26 -5.22 12.55 -16.77
CA PHE A 26 -5.35 11.25 -16.13
C PHE A 26 -6.72 11.07 -15.45
N ILE A 27 -7.41 12.16 -15.10
CA ILE A 27 -8.72 12.10 -14.41
C ILE A 27 -9.80 11.40 -15.23
N PRO A 28 -9.94 11.58 -16.56
CA PRO A 28 -10.87 10.78 -17.37
C PRO A 28 -10.59 9.28 -17.27
N LYS A 29 -9.32 8.86 -17.28
CA LYS A 29 -8.94 7.44 -17.13
C LYS A 29 -9.28 6.94 -15.71
N ARG A 30 -8.98 7.73 -14.68
CA ARG A 30 -9.30 7.38 -13.29
C ARG A 30 -10.80 7.30 -13.05
N ARG A 31 -11.61 8.17 -13.66
CA ARG A 31 -13.07 8.12 -13.58
C ARG A 31 -13.64 6.88 -14.25
N LYS A 32 -13.12 6.52 -15.42
CA LYS A 32 -13.58 5.34 -16.16
C LYS A 32 -13.18 4.05 -15.45
N TYR A 33 -11.91 3.91 -15.07
CA TYR A 33 -11.36 2.63 -14.64
C TYR A 33 -11.17 2.49 -13.12
N GLY A 34 -11.18 3.59 -12.37
CA GLY A 34 -10.77 3.60 -10.98
C GLY A 34 -9.27 3.32 -10.79
N THR A 35 -8.90 2.83 -9.60
CA THR A 35 -7.54 2.32 -9.38
C THR A 35 -7.19 1.03 -10.15
N PRO A 36 -8.13 0.12 -10.50
CA PRO A 36 -7.86 -1.09 -11.31
C PRO A 36 -7.06 -0.88 -12.60
N PHE A 37 -7.01 0.36 -13.12
CA PHE A 37 -6.11 0.75 -14.20
C PHE A 37 -4.68 0.21 -14.02
N TRP A 38 -4.19 0.15 -12.77
CA TRP A 38 -2.81 -0.23 -12.45
C TRP A 38 -2.49 -1.72 -12.61
N VAL A 39 -3.49 -2.62 -12.69
CA VAL A 39 -3.24 -4.07 -12.83
C VAL A 39 -2.38 -4.37 -14.05
N LYS A 40 -2.77 -3.83 -15.21
CA LYS A 40 -2.06 -4.13 -16.46
C LYS A 40 -0.65 -3.51 -16.49
N PRO A 41 -0.45 -2.20 -16.23
CA PRO A 41 0.89 -1.62 -16.23
C PRO A 41 1.84 -2.32 -15.26
N VAL A 42 1.40 -2.63 -14.03
CA VAL A 42 2.29 -3.23 -13.02
C VAL A 42 2.67 -4.68 -13.38
N ASN A 43 1.73 -5.44 -13.97
CA ASN A 43 2.02 -6.75 -14.52
C ASN A 43 2.99 -6.69 -15.72
N ASP A 44 2.74 -5.77 -16.65
CA ASP A 44 3.59 -5.57 -17.84
C ASP A 44 5.01 -5.14 -17.43
N TRP A 45 5.13 -4.30 -16.40
CA TRP A 45 6.42 -3.87 -15.85
C TRP A 45 7.13 -4.95 -15.03
N GLY A 46 6.44 -6.04 -14.66
CA GLY A 46 7.02 -7.25 -14.10
C GLY A 46 7.13 -7.30 -12.58
N PHE A 47 6.23 -6.65 -11.84
CA PHE A 47 6.26 -6.67 -10.37
C PHE A 47 4.89 -6.64 -9.69
N ILE A 48 3.87 -7.20 -10.34
CA ILE A 48 2.60 -7.48 -9.65
C ILE A 48 2.79 -8.72 -8.76
N PRO A 49 2.44 -8.69 -7.47
CA PRO A 49 2.64 -9.83 -6.60
C PRO A 49 1.78 -11.00 -7.08
N THR A 50 2.42 -12.14 -7.28
CA THR A 50 1.78 -13.36 -7.79
C THR A 50 2.16 -14.54 -6.90
N LYS A 51 1.15 -15.26 -6.41
CA LYS A 51 1.29 -16.43 -5.51
C LYS A 51 2.21 -16.16 -4.30
N ASN A 52 1.78 -15.29 -3.39
CA ASN A 52 2.58 -14.87 -2.22
C ASN A 52 3.99 -14.37 -2.59
N TYR A 53 4.06 -13.44 -3.56
CA TYR A 53 5.31 -12.84 -4.02
C TYR A 53 6.30 -13.88 -4.58
N GLN A 54 5.85 -14.99 -5.15
CA GLN A 54 6.74 -15.95 -5.84
C GLN A 54 7.13 -15.44 -7.24
N GLU A 55 6.23 -14.71 -7.90
CA GLU A 55 6.45 -14.15 -9.24
C GLU A 55 5.99 -12.69 -9.33
N GLY A 56 6.59 -11.96 -10.28
CA GLY A 56 6.25 -10.57 -10.60
C GLY A 56 5.30 -10.41 -11.79
N GLN A 57 4.82 -11.54 -12.35
CA GLN A 57 3.89 -11.56 -13.46
C GLN A 57 2.83 -12.64 -13.27
N PHE A 58 1.59 -12.28 -13.58
CA PHE A 58 0.44 -13.15 -13.51
C PHE A 58 -0.14 -13.42 -14.89
N GLU A 59 -0.19 -14.71 -15.28
CA GLU A 59 -0.69 -15.09 -16.61
C GLU A 59 -2.17 -14.73 -16.85
N TYR A 60 -2.98 -14.56 -15.80
CA TYR A 60 -4.38 -14.16 -15.91
C TYR A 60 -4.61 -12.68 -15.60
N ALA A 61 -3.56 -11.84 -15.61
CA ALA A 61 -3.70 -10.40 -15.35
C ALA A 61 -4.76 -9.73 -16.23
N ASP A 62 -4.89 -10.14 -17.50
CA ASP A 62 -5.92 -9.59 -18.40
C ASP A 62 -7.35 -9.96 -17.97
N ALA A 63 -7.56 -11.09 -17.30
CA ALA A 63 -8.88 -11.49 -16.82
C ALA A 63 -9.33 -10.69 -15.58
N ILE A 64 -8.39 -10.09 -14.85
CA ILE A 64 -8.65 -9.32 -13.61
C ILE A 64 -8.30 -7.82 -13.76
N ASN A 65 -7.98 -7.36 -14.98
CA ASN A 65 -7.62 -5.96 -15.21
C ASN A 65 -8.87 -5.04 -15.29
N ALA A 66 -8.63 -3.74 -15.40
CA ALA A 66 -9.69 -2.74 -15.51
C ALA A 66 -10.63 -2.95 -16.71
N GLU A 67 -10.14 -3.38 -17.88
CA GLU A 67 -10.97 -3.60 -19.06
C GLU A 67 -11.94 -4.76 -18.86
N SER A 68 -11.45 -5.88 -18.32
CA SER A 68 -12.27 -7.03 -17.98
C SER A 68 -13.28 -6.69 -16.89
N MET A 69 -12.86 -5.95 -15.87
CA MET A 69 -13.75 -5.46 -14.83
C MET A 69 -14.89 -4.60 -15.39
N GLN A 70 -14.58 -3.60 -16.23
CA GLN A 70 -15.58 -2.73 -16.86
C GLN A 70 -16.59 -3.51 -17.71
N LYS A 71 -16.13 -4.52 -18.45
CA LYS A 71 -16.99 -5.31 -19.33
C LYS A 71 -17.88 -6.30 -18.57
N ARG A 72 -17.40 -6.83 -17.45
CA ARG A 72 -18.01 -8.02 -16.83
C ARG A 72 -18.83 -7.69 -15.59
N ILE A 73 -18.31 -6.80 -14.73
CA ILE A 73 -18.90 -6.60 -13.39
C ILE A 73 -19.27 -5.16 -13.06
N VAL A 74 -18.79 -4.15 -13.79
CA VAL A 74 -19.14 -2.75 -13.47
C VAL A 74 -20.54 -2.39 -13.96
N ASP A 75 -21.33 -1.80 -13.06
CA ASP A 75 -22.68 -1.32 -13.33
C ASP A 75 -22.73 0.21 -13.44
N GLY A 76 -21.78 0.91 -12.83
CA GLY A 76 -21.68 2.36 -12.93
C GLY A 76 -20.60 2.95 -12.05
N GLY A 77 -20.37 4.26 -12.19
CA GLY A 77 -19.42 5.02 -11.38
C GLY A 77 -20.03 5.56 -10.08
N GLY A 78 -19.15 5.94 -9.16
CA GLY A 78 -19.49 6.60 -7.90
C GLY A 78 -18.40 7.59 -7.46
N ALA A 79 -18.76 8.45 -6.51
CA ALA A 79 -17.86 9.48 -5.99
C ALA A 79 -17.90 9.51 -4.46
N CYS A 80 -16.76 9.86 -3.87
CA CYS A 80 -16.74 10.38 -2.50
C CYS A 80 -17.53 11.69 -2.41
N TRP A 81 -17.80 12.16 -1.20
CA TRP A 81 -18.40 13.48 -0.97
C TRP A 81 -17.66 14.59 -1.74
N ASN A 82 -18.40 15.41 -2.50
CA ASN A 82 -17.95 16.47 -3.43
C ASN A 82 -16.75 16.15 -4.34
N CYS A 83 -16.46 14.88 -4.60
CA CYS A 83 -15.32 14.51 -5.42
C CYS A 83 -15.67 14.65 -6.91
N VAL A 84 -14.93 15.50 -7.63
CA VAL A 84 -15.06 15.66 -9.10
C VAL A 84 -14.34 14.57 -9.90
N ILE A 85 -13.55 13.72 -9.25
CA ILE A 85 -12.85 12.59 -9.90
C ILE A 85 -13.83 11.46 -10.16
N ALA A 86 -14.63 11.07 -9.16
CA ALA A 86 -15.58 9.97 -9.20
C ALA A 86 -14.94 8.63 -9.60
N CYS A 87 -13.99 8.14 -8.80
CA CYS A 87 -13.15 6.99 -9.15
C CYS A 87 -13.70 5.61 -8.74
N TRP A 88 -14.77 5.55 -7.95
CA TRP A 88 -15.28 4.27 -7.46
C TRP A 88 -16.11 3.57 -8.52
N ASN A 89 -15.97 2.25 -8.62
CA ASN A 89 -16.82 1.41 -9.45
C ASN A 89 -17.87 0.74 -8.57
N LYS A 90 -19.16 0.88 -8.93
CA LYS A 90 -20.22 0.01 -8.42
C LYS A 90 -20.25 -1.23 -9.30
N SER A 91 -20.21 -2.41 -8.68
CA SER A 91 -20.09 -3.67 -9.38
C SER A 91 -21.04 -4.74 -8.87
N SER A 92 -21.42 -5.64 -9.76
CA SER A 92 -22.17 -6.85 -9.46
C SER A 92 -21.72 -8.04 -10.31
N ILE A 93 -21.77 -9.24 -9.71
CA ILE A 93 -21.46 -10.48 -10.41
C ILE A 93 -22.70 -10.96 -11.14
N LYS A 94 -22.62 -11.05 -12.48
CA LYS A 94 -23.78 -11.30 -13.36
C LYS A 94 -23.98 -12.77 -13.73
N PHE A 95 -22.95 -13.59 -13.57
CA PHE A 95 -22.94 -15.02 -13.95
C PHE A 95 -21.95 -15.80 -13.06
N GLY A 96 -22.00 -17.14 -13.14
CA GLY A 96 -21.18 -18.02 -12.31
C GLY A 96 -21.82 -18.33 -10.94
N SER A 97 -21.06 -19.02 -10.09
CA SER A 97 -21.49 -19.47 -8.75
C SER A 97 -21.86 -18.32 -7.82
N HIS A 98 -21.22 -17.16 -7.99
CA HIS A 98 -21.37 -15.99 -7.12
C HIS A 98 -22.34 -14.94 -7.66
N LYS A 99 -23.21 -15.32 -8.60
CA LYS A 99 -24.18 -14.39 -9.20
C LYS A 99 -25.03 -13.70 -8.13
N GLY A 100 -25.16 -12.38 -8.24
CA GLY A 100 -25.98 -11.54 -7.33
C GLY A 100 -25.16 -10.79 -6.28
N VAL A 101 -23.92 -11.20 -6.02
CA VAL A 101 -22.99 -10.45 -5.17
C VAL A 101 -22.75 -9.06 -5.77
N SER A 102 -22.83 -8.03 -4.93
CA SER A 102 -22.70 -6.62 -5.33
C SER A 102 -21.84 -5.87 -4.34
N LEU A 103 -21.01 -4.94 -4.83
CA LEU A 103 -20.00 -4.24 -4.03
C LEU A 103 -19.55 -2.93 -4.68
N VAL A 104 -18.79 -2.14 -3.92
CA VAL A 104 -17.95 -1.06 -4.46
C VAL A 104 -16.52 -1.58 -4.61
N GLY A 105 -15.89 -1.30 -5.75
CA GLY A 105 -14.60 -1.87 -6.15
C GLY A 105 -14.76 -3.14 -7.00
N PRO A 106 -13.77 -4.06 -7.01
CA PRO A 106 -12.53 -4.01 -6.25
C PRO A 106 -11.58 -2.88 -6.70
N GLU A 107 -10.76 -2.38 -5.77
CA GLU A 107 -9.66 -1.46 -6.07
C GLU A 107 -8.39 -2.23 -6.49
N TYR A 108 -7.38 -1.55 -7.03
CA TYR A 108 -6.12 -2.15 -7.51
C TYR A 108 -5.47 -3.05 -6.48
N GLU A 109 -5.33 -2.57 -5.24
CA GLU A 109 -4.69 -3.31 -4.16
C GLU A 109 -5.43 -4.61 -3.87
N THR A 110 -6.76 -4.59 -3.88
CA THR A 110 -7.56 -5.82 -3.78
C THR A 110 -7.32 -6.73 -5.00
N LEU A 111 -7.28 -6.20 -6.21
CA LEU A 111 -7.01 -7.01 -7.41
C LEU A 111 -5.61 -7.64 -7.38
N ALA A 112 -4.62 -6.95 -6.83
CA ALA A 112 -3.28 -7.50 -6.64
C ALA A 112 -3.26 -8.56 -5.53
N LEU A 113 -3.80 -8.26 -4.34
CA LEU A 113 -3.62 -9.10 -3.15
C LEU A 113 -4.66 -10.21 -2.98
N MET A 114 -5.88 -10.02 -3.47
CA MET A 114 -6.93 -11.04 -3.54
C MET A 114 -7.04 -11.68 -4.92
N GLY A 115 -6.41 -11.10 -5.95
CA GLY A 115 -6.37 -11.64 -7.30
C GLY A 115 -5.07 -12.37 -7.62
N SER A 116 -4.10 -11.67 -8.19
CA SER A 116 -2.84 -12.29 -8.65
C SER A 116 -2.06 -12.98 -7.53
N ASN A 117 -2.03 -12.38 -6.35
CA ASN A 117 -1.34 -12.92 -5.19
C ASN A 117 -1.95 -14.25 -4.70
N LEU A 118 -3.25 -14.47 -4.94
CA LEU A 118 -3.95 -15.73 -4.61
C LEU A 118 -4.15 -16.64 -5.83
N GLY A 119 -3.72 -16.21 -7.02
CA GLY A 119 -3.88 -16.97 -8.27
C GLY A 119 -5.31 -17.04 -8.81
N MET A 120 -6.15 -16.03 -8.52
CA MET A 120 -7.54 -15.98 -9.01
C MET A 120 -7.59 -15.72 -10.51
N LYS A 121 -8.36 -16.53 -11.23
CA LYS A 121 -8.37 -16.52 -12.70
C LYS A 121 -9.45 -15.64 -13.30
N THR A 122 -10.39 -15.16 -12.50
CA THR A 122 -11.53 -14.36 -12.96
C THR A 122 -11.75 -13.16 -12.06
N ILE A 123 -12.29 -12.08 -12.63
CA ILE A 123 -12.65 -10.88 -11.87
C ILE A 123 -13.82 -11.15 -10.91
N GLU A 124 -14.69 -12.12 -11.23
CA GLU A 124 -15.81 -12.52 -10.37
C GLU A 124 -15.33 -13.16 -9.07
N ASP A 125 -14.32 -14.04 -9.13
CA ASP A 125 -13.74 -14.67 -7.94
C ASP A 125 -13.14 -13.60 -7.01
N VAL A 126 -12.42 -12.63 -7.58
CA VAL A 126 -11.84 -11.53 -6.80
C VAL A 126 -12.92 -10.63 -6.21
N ALA A 127 -13.98 -10.34 -6.97
CA ALA A 127 -15.11 -9.55 -6.49
C ALA A 127 -15.85 -10.26 -5.35
N TYR A 128 -16.02 -11.59 -5.42
CA TYR A 128 -16.60 -12.38 -4.35
C TYR A 128 -15.78 -12.29 -3.06
N LEU A 129 -14.45 -12.46 -3.14
CA LEU A 129 -13.58 -12.30 -1.96
C LEU A 129 -13.58 -10.85 -1.41
N ASN A 130 -13.60 -9.85 -2.29
CA ASN A 130 -13.66 -8.44 -1.88
C ASN A 130 -14.97 -8.11 -1.14
N GLU A 131 -16.10 -8.61 -1.63
CA GLU A 131 -17.38 -8.43 -0.93
C GLU A 131 -17.34 -9.06 0.46
N ARG A 132 -16.80 -10.27 0.58
CA ARG A 132 -16.70 -10.95 1.87
C ARG A 132 -15.85 -10.16 2.85
N CYS A 133 -14.75 -9.55 2.38
CA CYS A 133 -13.93 -8.65 3.18
C CYS A 133 -14.68 -7.40 3.61
N ASN A 134 -15.42 -6.74 2.70
CA ASN A 134 -16.20 -5.54 3.01
C ASN A 134 -17.25 -5.82 4.09
N GLU A 135 -17.99 -6.92 3.95
CA GLU A 135 -19.05 -7.29 4.88
C GLU A 135 -18.53 -7.70 6.27
N LEU A 136 -17.30 -8.25 6.34
CA LEU A 136 -16.66 -8.62 7.60
C LEU A 136 -15.79 -7.49 8.19
N GLY A 137 -15.61 -6.38 7.47
CA GLY A 137 -14.73 -5.29 7.89
C GLY A 137 -13.24 -5.65 7.91
N MET A 138 -12.79 -6.44 6.93
CA MET A 138 -11.42 -6.95 6.84
C MET A 138 -10.61 -6.20 5.76
N ASP A 139 -9.36 -5.83 6.08
CA ASP A 139 -8.44 -5.23 5.10
C ASP A 139 -8.04 -6.25 4.03
N THR A 140 -8.30 -5.92 2.76
CA THR A 140 -8.01 -6.80 1.62
C THR A 140 -6.52 -6.96 1.35
N ILE A 141 -5.67 -6.00 1.74
CA ILE A 141 -4.22 -6.11 1.58
C ILE A 141 -3.68 -7.13 2.58
N SER A 142 -3.90 -6.86 3.87
CA SER A 142 -3.41 -7.72 4.96
C SER A 142 -4.00 -9.12 4.86
N LEU A 143 -5.31 -9.25 4.64
CA LEU A 143 -5.94 -10.55 4.50
C LEU A 143 -5.46 -11.28 3.24
N GLY A 144 -5.26 -10.59 2.12
CA GLY A 144 -4.70 -11.20 0.91
C GLY A 144 -3.27 -11.70 1.11
N GLY A 145 -2.45 -10.97 1.86
CA GLY A 145 -1.12 -11.42 2.29
C GLY A 145 -1.18 -12.64 3.21
N VAL A 146 -2.06 -12.64 4.21
CA VAL A 146 -2.29 -13.76 5.14
C VAL A 146 -2.77 -15.01 4.40
N LEU A 147 -3.70 -14.88 3.46
CA LEU A 147 -4.20 -16.00 2.65
C LEU A 147 -3.12 -16.55 1.72
N GLY A 148 -2.34 -15.68 1.07
CA GLY A 148 -1.20 -16.11 0.25
C GLY A 148 -0.18 -16.90 1.06
N PHE A 149 0.15 -16.40 2.26
CA PHE A 149 0.99 -17.12 3.22
C PHE A 149 0.38 -18.46 3.65
N ALA A 150 -0.93 -18.51 3.93
CA ALA A 150 -1.61 -19.73 4.36
C ALA A 150 -1.60 -20.81 3.26
N ILE A 151 -1.80 -20.43 2.00
CA ILE A 151 -1.71 -21.36 0.85
C ILE A 151 -0.28 -21.92 0.74
N GLU A 152 0.74 -21.06 0.81
CA GLU A 152 2.14 -21.52 0.73
C GLU A 152 2.54 -22.37 1.95
N ALA A 153 2.06 -22.02 3.15
CA ALA A 153 2.22 -22.82 4.36
C ALA A 153 1.56 -24.20 4.22
N TYR A 154 0.42 -24.27 3.55
CA TYR A 154 -0.28 -25.51 3.25
C TYR A 154 0.52 -26.38 2.25
N GLU A 155 0.97 -25.79 1.13
CA GLU A 155 1.81 -26.49 0.14
C GLU A 155 3.12 -27.02 0.73
N LYS A 156 3.71 -26.30 1.69
CA LYS A 156 4.94 -26.70 2.39
C LYS A 156 4.70 -27.59 3.61
N GLY A 157 3.46 -27.98 3.91
CA GLY A 157 3.10 -28.87 5.03
C GLY A 157 3.24 -28.23 6.42
N ALA A 158 3.34 -26.90 6.50
CA ALA A 158 3.24 -26.19 7.77
C ALA A 158 1.83 -26.21 8.33
N ILE A 159 0.82 -26.09 7.45
CA ILE A 159 -0.61 -26.28 7.72
C ILE A 159 -1.06 -27.57 7.01
N SER A 160 -1.90 -28.39 7.64
CA SER A 160 -2.50 -29.56 7.02
C SER A 160 -4.01 -29.39 6.80
N LYS A 161 -4.59 -30.23 5.94
CA LYS A 161 -6.05 -30.23 5.66
C LYS A 161 -6.86 -30.49 6.93
N LYS A 162 -6.32 -31.31 7.83
CA LYS A 162 -6.91 -31.59 9.14
C LYS A 162 -6.92 -30.35 10.03
N ASP A 163 -5.86 -29.54 10.02
CA ASP A 163 -5.80 -28.30 10.79
C ASP A 163 -6.85 -27.27 10.32
N LEU A 164 -7.25 -27.36 9.06
CA LEU A 164 -8.28 -26.56 8.40
C LEU A 164 -9.69 -27.20 8.45
N GLY A 165 -9.92 -28.19 9.32
CA GLY A 165 -11.24 -28.82 9.46
C GLY A 165 -11.73 -29.54 8.20
N GLY A 166 -10.83 -29.96 7.32
CA GLY A 166 -11.16 -30.59 6.04
C GLY A 166 -11.23 -29.64 4.85
N ASN A 167 -11.09 -28.32 5.04
CA ASN A 167 -11.04 -27.35 3.95
C ASN A 167 -9.73 -27.48 3.16
N ASP A 168 -9.83 -27.66 1.84
CA ASP A 168 -8.69 -27.93 0.96
C ASP A 168 -8.31 -26.68 0.16
N ILE A 169 -7.63 -25.74 0.82
CA ILE A 169 -7.24 -24.44 0.24
C ILE A 169 -6.18 -24.60 -0.87
N GLY A 170 -6.05 -23.58 -1.72
CA GLY A 170 -5.07 -23.57 -2.81
C GLY A 170 -5.16 -22.31 -3.67
N TRP A 171 -4.20 -22.13 -4.58
CA TRP A 171 -4.20 -21.02 -5.53
C TRP A 171 -5.45 -21.07 -6.43
N GLY A 172 -6.18 -19.96 -6.52
CA GLY A 172 -7.39 -19.84 -7.34
C GLY A 172 -8.64 -20.53 -6.78
N LYS A 173 -8.60 -21.04 -5.54
CA LYS A 173 -9.73 -21.73 -4.89
C LYS A 173 -10.60 -20.76 -4.08
N ALA A 174 -11.38 -19.93 -4.79
CA ALA A 174 -12.13 -18.83 -4.19
C ALA A 174 -13.09 -19.26 -3.07
N GLU A 175 -13.83 -20.36 -3.24
CA GLU A 175 -14.79 -20.85 -2.25
C GLU A 175 -14.12 -21.33 -0.96
N GLU A 176 -13.03 -22.09 -1.09
CA GLU A 176 -12.26 -22.58 0.05
C GLU A 176 -11.58 -21.43 0.79
N LEU A 177 -11.11 -20.40 0.07
CA LEU A 177 -10.54 -19.21 0.69
C LEU A 177 -11.62 -18.33 1.35
N ALA A 178 -12.82 -18.22 0.79
CA ALA A 178 -13.94 -17.52 1.42
C ALA A 178 -14.33 -18.17 2.76
N ARG A 179 -14.34 -19.51 2.83
CA ARG A 179 -14.53 -20.22 4.11
C ARG A 179 -13.40 -19.94 5.10
N LEU A 180 -12.16 -19.89 4.64
CA LEU A 180 -11.02 -19.54 5.49
C LEU A 180 -11.10 -18.09 5.98
N ILE A 181 -11.60 -17.16 5.16
CA ILE A 181 -11.87 -15.77 5.56
C ILE A 181 -12.88 -15.73 6.70
N ASP A 182 -13.98 -16.48 6.61
CA ASP A 182 -14.95 -16.60 7.70
C ASP A 182 -14.30 -17.17 8.96
N ASP A 183 -13.49 -18.22 8.83
CA ASP A 183 -12.78 -18.80 9.97
C ASP A 183 -11.79 -17.82 10.62
N ILE A 184 -11.13 -16.97 9.83
CA ILE A 184 -10.26 -15.90 10.32
C ILE A 184 -11.08 -14.84 11.06
N ALA A 185 -12.11 -14.29 10.42
CA ALA A 185 -12.93 -13.21 10.96
C ALA A 185 -13.64 -13.61 12.26
N TYR A 186 -14.15 -14.84 12.33
CA TYR A 186 -14.80 -15.38 13.52
C TYR A 186 -13.83 -16.13 14.45
N ARG A 187 -12.52 -16.13 14.16
CA ARG A 187 -11.48 -16.85 14.92
C ARG A 187 -11.81 -18.32 15.19
N ARG A 188 -12.41 -19.00 14.20
CA ARG A 188 -12.83 -20.40 14.28
C ARG A 188 -11.67 -21.33 13.98
N GLY A 189 -11.59 -22.39 14.77
CA GLY A 189 -10.52 -23.38 14.66
C GLY A 189 -9.14 -22.82 15.02
N LYS A 190 -8.16 -23.72 15.14
CA LYS A 190 -6.80 -23.35 15.51
C LYS A 190 -6.16 -22.43 14.47
N ILE A 191 -6.33 -22.76 13.18
CA ILE A 191 -5.69 -22.01 12.09
C ILE A 191 -6.35 -20.66 11.86
N GLY A 192 -7.68 -20.56 11.84
CA GLY A 192 -8.38 -19.28 11.72
C GLY A 192 -7.95 -18.29 12.82
N ASN A 193 -7.87 -18.75 14.07
CA ASN A 193 -7.40 -17.91 15.17
C ASN A 193 -5.91 -17.52 15.09
N ILE A 194 -5.04 -18.37 14.53
CA ILE A 194 -3.63 -18.02 14.33
C ILE A 194 -3.47 -17.00 13.20
N LEU A 195 -4.16 -17.20 12.08
CA LEU A 195 -4.09 -16.33 10.91
C LEU A 195 -4.73 -14.96 11.16
N ALA A 196 -5.70 -14.86 12.09
CA ALA A 196 -6.30 -13.59 12.53
C ALA A 196 -5.31 -12.62 13.21
N GLU A 197 -4.10 -13.06 13.53
CA GLU A 197 -3.06 -12.24 14.16
C GLU A 197 -2.08 -11.60 13.15
N GLY A 198 -2.34 -11.74 11.85
CA GLY A 198 -1.46 -11.27 10.77
C GLY A 198 -0.27 -12.18 10.48
N VAL A 199 0.39 -11.97 9.36
CA VAL A 199 1.39 -12.89 8.80
C VAL A 199 2.63 -13.03 9.69
N LYS A 200 3.04 -11.94 10.35
CA LYS A 200 4.19 -11.95 11.28
C LYS A 200 3.94 -12.95 12.41
N THR A 201 2.90 -12.70 13.20
CA THR A 201 2.54 -13.54 14.35
C THR A 201 2.16 -14.96 13.92
N ALA A 202 1.44 -15.11 12.81
CA ALA A 202 1.07 -16.42 12.29
C ALA A 202 2.31 -17.25 11.94
N SER A 203 3.31 -16.66 11.29
CA SER A 203 4.55 -17.37 10.95
C SER A 203 5.38 -17.77 12.17
N GLU A 204 5.43 -16.92 13.20
CA GLU A 204 6.09 -17.24 14.47
C GLU A 204 5.39 -18.41 15.17
N ARG A 205 4.04 -18.41 15.22
CA ARG A 205 3.25 -19.46 15.88
C ARG A 205 3.23 -20.79 15.12
N LEU A 206 3.23 -20.76 13.80
CA LEU A 206 3.27 -21.98 12.98
C LEU A 206 4.66 -22.63 12.98
N GLY A 207 5.73 -21.83 13.14
CA GLY A 207 7.10 -22.32 13.10
C GLY A 207 7.43 -22.93 11.74
N LYS A 208 8.17 -24.05 11.73
CA LYS A 208 8.52 -24.83 10.52
C LYS A 208 9.11 -23.97 9.38
N SER A 209 10.00 -23.05 9.75
CA SER A 209 10.63 -22.09 8.83
C SER A 209 9.66 -21.17 8.09
N SER A 210 8.40 -21.04 8.55
CA SER A 210 7.38 -20.25 7.84
C SER A 210 7.68 -18.76 7.76
N GLY A 211 8.52 -18.23 8.66
CA GLY A 211 9.04 -16.87 8.58
C GLY A 211 9.86 -16.57 7.30
N SER A 212 10.32 -17.57 6.53
CA SER A 212 11.00 -17.30 5.26
C SER A 212 10.07 -16.85 4.13
N TYR A 213 8.76 -17.14 4.26
CA TYR A 213 7.73 -16.78 3.28
C TYR A 213 6.62 -15.90 3.87
N ALA A 214 6.83 -15.34 5.07
CA ALA A 214 6.02 -14.27 5.63
C ALA A 214 6.47 -12.92 5.04
N VAL A 215 5.58 -12.27 4.28
CA VAL A 215 5.91 -11.06 3.51
C VAL A 215 5.32 -9.82 4.19
N HIS A 216 6.08 -9.21 5.10
CA HIS A 216 5.67 -8.04 5.87
C HIS A 216 6.83 -7.10 6.21
N VAL A 217 6.52 -5.86 6.59
CA VAL A 217 7.47 -4.94 7.25
C VAL A 217 6.84 -4.42 8.53
N LYS A 218 7.55 -4.57 9.66
CA LYS A 218 7.06 -4.24 11.02
C LYS A 218 5.72 -4.89 11.40
N GLY A 219 5.40 -6.03 10.79
CA GLY A 219 4.16 -6.78 11.02
C GLY A 219 3.05 -6.51 10.02
N LEU A 220 3.10 -5.42 9.25
CA LEU A 220 2.12 -5.11 8.21
C LEU A 220 2.50 -5.75 6.88
N GLU A 221 1.57 -6.46 6.26
CA GLU A 221 1.74 -7.14 4.97
C GLU A 221 2.11 -6.15 3.85
N ILE A 222 2.97 -6.60 2.92
CA ILE A 222 3.35 -5.77 1.78
C ILE A 222 2.15 -5.61 0.82
N PRO A 223 1.93 -4.41 0.23
CA PRO A 223 0.87 -4.16 -0.75
C PRO A 223 1.32 -4.45 -2.19
N GLY A 224 0.48 -4.10 -3.17
CA GLY A 224 0.47 -4.58 -4.55
C GLY A 224 1.66 -4.23 -5.44
N TYR A 225 2.77 -3.75 -4.89
CA TYR A 225 3.98 -3.41 -5.65
C TYR A 225 5.17 -4.17 -5.05
N ASP A 226 5.67 -5.17 -5.78
CA ASP A 226 6.82 -5.95 -5.33
C ASP A 226 8.12 -5.12 -5.41
N PRO A 227 8.86 -4.95 -4.30
CA PRO A 227 10.09 -4.17 -4.30
C PRO A 227 11.17 -4.64 -5.29
N ARG A 228 11.17 -5.91 -5.72
CA ARG A 228 12.12 -6.39 -6.73
C ARG A 228 11.94 -5.74 -8.09
N GLY A 229 10.80 -5.09 -8.35
CA GLY A 229 10.56 -4.30 -9.56
C GLY A 229 10.81 -2.80 -9.44
N ALA A 230 10.90 -2.27 -8.22
CA ALA A 230 11.08 -0.86 -7.92
C ALA A 230 11.72 -0.70 -6.53
N PHE A 231 13.03 -0.50 -6.47
CA PHE A 231 13.80 -0.55 -5.23
C PHE A 231 13.44 0.60 -4.28
N GLY A 232 13.01 1.75 -4.81
CA GLY A 232 12.49 2.84 -3.98
C GLY A 232 11.27 2.43 -3.15
N MET A 233 10.41 1.55 -3.66
CA MET A 233 9.29 0.99 -2.87
C MET A 233 9.80 0.13 -1.72
N GLY A 234 10.91 -0.60 -1.90
CA GLY A 234 11.55 -1.34 -0.81
C GLY A 234 11.98 -0.41 0.33
N LEU A 235 12.65 0.70 0.00
CA LEU A 235 13.03 1.70 1.00
C LEU A 235 11.81 2.40 1.63
N ALA A 236 10.79 2.71 0.83
CA ALA A 236 9.53 3.29 1.31
C ALA A 236 8.81 2.39 2.31
N TYR A 237 8.70 1.09 2.03
CA TYR A 237 8.10 0.13 2.96
C TYR A 237 8.93 -0.05 4.22
N ALA A 238 10.25 -0.22 4.08
CA ALA A 238 11.17 -0.36 5.20
C ALA A 238 11.08 0.81 6.18
N THR A 239 11.00 2.04 5.68
CA THR A 239 11.04 3.27 6.49
C THR A 239 9.66 3.83 6.84
N SER A 240 8.58 3.21 6.34
CA SER A 240 7.22 3.63 6.64
C SER A 240 6.92 3.57 8.14
N ASP A 241 6.20 4.58 8.60
CA ASP A 241 5.82 4.82 10.00
C ASP A 241 4.91 3.74 10.58
N ARG A 242 4.12 3.06 9.73
CA ARG A 242 3.11 2.07 10.15
C ARG A 242 3.34 0.66 9.61
N GLY A 243 4.56 0.37 9.13
CA GLY A 243 4.86 -0.86 8.38
C GLY A 243 4.61 -0.70 6.88
N ALA A 244 4.68 -1.79 6.10
CA ALA A 244 4.68 -1.74 4.63
C ALA A 244 3.42 -1.07 4.05
N CYS A 245 3.54 0.21 3.66
CA CYS A 245 2.41 0.96 3.12
C CYS A 245 2.83 1.87 1.97
N HIS A 246 2.24 1.66 0.80
CA HIS A 246 2.56 2.41 -0.40
C HIS A 246 2.03 3.85 -0.37
N GLN A 247 1.01 4.14 0.45
CA GLN A 247 0.45 5.49 0.57
C GLN A 247 1.39 6.47 1.29
N ARG A 248 2.39 5.97 2.03
CA ARG A 248 3.38 6.83 2.69
C ARG A 248 4.45 7.34 1.75
N ALA A 249 4.84 6.53 0.79
CA ALA A 249 5.56 6.97 -0.39
C ALA A 249 5.35 5.98 -1.53
N TRP A 250 4.79 6.47 -2.62
CA TRP A 250 4.63 5.70 -3.85
C TRP A 250 5.61 6.19 -4.90
N THR A 251 6.74 5.49 -5.03
CA THR A 251 7.86 5.88 -5.91
C THR A 251 7.72 5.33 -7.33
N VAL A 252 6.92 4.28 -7.53
CA VAL A 252 6.85 3.47 -8.76
C VAL A 252 6.83 4.31 -10.04
N ARG A 253 5.92 5.28 -10.18
CA ARG A 253 5.82 6.06 -11.41
C ARG A 253 7.08 6.88 -11.71
N ALA A 254 7.73 7.42 -10.67
CA ALA A 254 8.97 8.16 -10.84
C ALA A 254 10.08 7.21 -11.30
N GLU A 255 10.22 6.05 -10.68
CA GLU A 255 11.25 5.05 -11.03
C GLU A 255 11.07 4.42 -12.42
N ILE A 256 9.84 4.39 -12.95
CA ILE A 256 9.57 3.87 -14.29
C ILE A 256 9.82 4.92 -15.37
N ASN A 257 9.53 6.19 -15.10
CA ASN A 257 9.49 7.23 -16.14
C ASN A 257 10.72 8.15 -16.13
N ASP A 258 11.41 8.28 -15.00
CA ASP A 258 12.58 9.15 -14.89
C ASP A 258 13.87 8.35 -15.15
N PRO A 259 14.61 8.67 -16.23
CA PRO A 259 15.85 7.96 -16.58
C PRO A 259 16.96 8.11 -15.51
N GLU A 260 16.88 9.12 -14.65
CA GLU A 260 17.82 9.32 -13.54
C GLU A 260 17.52 8.43 -12.33
N LEU A 261 16.35 7.77 -12.31
CA LEU A 261 15.86 6.95 -11.21
C LEU A 261 15.77 5.48 -11.62
N ASP A 262 16.92 4.85 -11.95
CA ASP A 262 16.98 3.40 -12.21
C ASP A 262 16.24 2.60 -11.14
N ARG A 263 15.18 1.89 -11.55
CA ARG A 263 14.29 1.14 -10.66
C ARG A 263 14.98 -0.05 -9.96
N PHE A 264 16.16 -0.45 -10.42
CA PHE A 264 16.96 -1.54 -9.85
C PHE A 264 18.20 -1.05 -9.08
N SER A 265 18.17 0.22 -8.63
CA SER A 265 19.23 0.84 -7.83
C SER A 265 18.63 1.63 -6.67
N PHE A 266 19.35 1.70 -5.55
CA PHE A 266 18.98 2.58 -4.42
C PHE A 266 19.46 4.03 -4.59
N LYS A 267 20.25 4.32 -5.63
CA LYS A 267 20.74 5.68 -5.91
C LYS A 267 19.57 6.66 -6.08
N LYS A 268 19.64 7.81 -5.39
CA LYS A 268 18.59 8.87 -5.36
C LYS A 268 17.24 8.43 -4.77
N LYS A 269 17.09 7.19 -4.30
CA LYS A 269 15.81 6.70 -3.74
C LYS A 269 15.55 7.25 -2.36
N ALA A 270 16.59 7.47 -1.55
CA ALA A 270 16.46 8.03 -0.21
C ALA A 270 15.87 9.44 -0.23
N GLU A 271 16.41 10.32 -1.08
CA GLU A 271 15.90 11.68 -1.29
C GLU A 271 14.44 11.67 -1.78
N LEU A 272 14.14 10.85 -2.79
CA LEU A 272 12.79 10.70 -3.33
C LEU A 272 11.79 10.26 -2.25
N VAL A 273 12.12 9.22 -1.49
CA VAL A 273 11.26 8.66 -0.44
C VAL A 273 11.05 9.67 0.67
N LYS A 274 12.10 10.35 1.16
CA LYS A 274 11.97 11.40 2.17
C LYS A 274 11.02 12.50 1.69
N LYS A 275 11.26 13.04 0.49
CA LYS A 275 10.46 14.12 -0.08
C LYS A 275 8.97 13.75 -0.15
N ILE A 276 8.66 12.56 -0.67
CA ILE A 276 7.26 12.11 -0.77
C ILE A 276 6.64 11.93 0.61
N GLN A 277 7.36 11.33 1.56
CA GLN A 277 6.85 11.10 2.91
C GLN A 277 6.52 12.41 3.66
N ASP A 278 7.39 13.44 3.53
CA ASP A 278 7.16 14.75 4.15
C ASP A 278 5.94 15.42 3.54
N GLU A 279 5.90 15.49 2.21
CA GLU A 279 4.80 16.11 1.49
C GLU A 279 3.47 15.39 1.75
N ARG A 280 3.44 14.04 1.74
CA ARG A 280 2.24 13.26 2.05
C ARG A 280 1.80 13.39 3.50
N ALA A 281 2.71 13.51 4.46
CA ALA A 281 2.36 13.73 5.87
C ALA A 281 1.63 15.07 6.06
N ALA A 282 2.09 16.13 5.39
CA ALA A 282 1.39 17.42 5.37
C ALA A 282 0.04 17.31 4.63
N PHE A 283 0.02 16.69 3.44
CA PHE A 283 -1.17 16.56 2.60
C PHE A 283 -2.31 15.80 3.31
N PHE A 284 -1.98 14.69 3.98
CA PHE A 284 -2.98 13.90 4.71
C PHE A 284 -3.48 14.61 5.98
N SER A 285 -2.72 15.55 6.54
CA SER A 285 -3.17 16.39 7.66
C SER A 285 -4.23 17.42 7.22
N LEU A 286 -4.26 17.78 5.92
CA LEU A 286 -5.34 18.55 5.32
C LEU A 286 -6.58 17.71 4.98
N VAL A 287 -6.51 16.38 5.17
CA VAL A 287 -7.60 15.42 4.88
C VAL A 287 -8.05 15.50 3.42
N LEU A 288 -7.10 15.66 2.51
CA LEU A 288 -7.33 15.67 1.07
C LEU A 288 -7.10 14.27 0.46
N CYS A 289 -7.83 13.96 -0.61
CA CYS A 289 -7.71 12.68 -1.31
C CYS A 289 -6.38 12.59 -2.07
N ASP A 290 -5.63 11.51 -1.87
CA ASP A 290 -4.32 11.25 -2.50
C ASP A 290 -4.36 11.31 -4.04
N PHE A 291 -5.51 11.01 -4.64
CA PHE A 291 -5.68 11.05 -6.10
C PHE A 291 -5.96 12.44 -6.66
N ALA A 292 -6.20 13.44 -5.82
CA ALA A 292 -6.41 14.81 -6.27
C ALA A 292 -5.05 15.44 -6.62
N PRO A 293 -4.80 15.81 -7.89
CA PRO A 293 -3.55 16.43 -8.31
C PRO A 293 -3.51 17.92 -7.91
N ILE A 294 -3.54 18.18 -6.61
CA ILE A 294 -3.50 19.51 -6.00
C ILE A 294 -2.03 19.82 -5.71
N SER A 295 -1.55 20.99 -6.12
CA SER A 295 -0.17 21.40 -5.84
C SER A 295 0.01 21.86 -4.40
N GLU A 296 1.25 21.93 -3.94
CA GLU A 296 1.60 22.41 -2.61
C GLU A 296 1.15 23.88 -2.42
N GLU A 297 1.29 24.72 -3.45
CA GLU A 297 0.82 26.11 -3.45
C GLU A 297 -0.71 26.18 -3.33
N ASP A 298 -1.43 25.35 -4.07
CA ASP A 298 -2.89 25.30 -3.98
C ASP A 298 -3.34 24.84 -2.58
N CYS A 299 -2.62 23.91 -1.95
CA CYS A 299 -2.88 23.47 -0.57
C CYS A 299 -2.68 24.62 0.43
N VAL A 300 -1.56 25.33 0.33
CA VAL A 300 -1.21 26.46 1.21
C VAL A 300 -2.21 27.60 1.05
N ASP A 301 -2.54 27.98 -0.19
CA ASP A 301 -3.52 29.05 -0.46
C ASP A 301 -4.88 28.73 0.17
N MET A 302 -5.38 27.51 -0.03
CA MET A 302 -6.65 27.09 0.55
C MET A 302 -6.59 27.04 2.08
N TRP A 303 -5.47 26.60 2.65
CA TRP A 303 -5.28 26.55 4.10
C TRP A 303 -5.31 27.95 4.74
N ASN A 304 -4.56 28.90 4.16
CA ASN A 304 -4.55 30.30 4.62
C ASN A 304 -5.92 30.96 4.47
N LEU A 305 -6.62 30.75 3.36
CA LEU A 305 -7.97 31.29 3.15
C LEU A 305 -9.00 30.70 4.13
N ALA A 306 -8.85 29.44 4.51
CA ALA A 306 -9.73 28.79 5.48
C ALA A 306 -9.49 29.27 6.92
N THR A 307 -8.23 29.49 7.31
CA THR A 307 -7.83 29.65 8.72
C THR A 307 -7.41 31.08 9.10
N GLY A 308 -6.98 31.89 8.13
CA GLY A 308 -6.38 33.20 8.37
C GLY A 308 -4.90 33.14 8.78
N PHE A 309 -4.27 31.97 8.67
CA PHE A 309 -2.83 31.81 8.87
C PHE A 309 -2.03 32.35 7.67
N ASP A 310 -0.72 32.45 7.86
CA ASP A 310 0.24 32.95 6.87
C ASP A 310 1.31 31.88 6.58
N HIS A 311 0.86 30.70 6.14
CA HIS A 311 1.75 29.62 5.75
C HIS A 311 2.37 29.85 4.39
N THR A 312 3.60 29.37 4.22
CA THR A 312 4.30 29.21 2.94
C THR A 312 4.42 27.73 2.59
N VAL A 313 4.79 27.41 1.33
CA VAL A 313 5.12 26.03 0.90
C VAL A 313 6.23 25.42 1.76
N GLU A 314 7.25 26.21 2.10
CA GLU A 314 8.32 25.78 3.00
C GLU A 314 7.77 25.40 4.38
N SER A 315 6.90 26.24 4.98
CA SER A 315 6.29 25.94 6.27
C SER A 315 5.37 24.71 6.22
N TYR A 316 4.73 24.45 5.07
CA TYR A 316 3.89 23.28 4.82
C TYR A 316 4.73 21.99 4.77
N LEU A 317 5.82 21.98 4.01
CA LEU A 317 6.74 20.84 3.95
C LEU A 317 7.43 20.60 5.29
N LEU A 318 7.82 21.67 6.00
CA LEU A 318 8.38 21.58 7.35
C LEU A 318 7.37 20.99 8.35
N ALA A 319 6.07 21.29 8.21
CA ALA A 319 5.04 20.65 9.02
C ALA A 319 4.97 19.13 8.75
N GLY A 320 5.09 18.73 7.48
CA GLY A 320 5.18 17.32 7.08
C GLY A 320 6.38 16.59 7.71
N GLU A 321 7.57 17.19 7.62
CA GLU A 321 8.78 16.63 8.24
C GLU A 321 8.68 16.57 9.77
N ARG A 322 8.08 17.58 10.41
CA ARG A 322 7.80 17.58 11.85
C ARG A 322 6.87 16.43 12.23
N ILE A 323 5.79 16.22 11.48
CA ILE A 323 4.85 15.11 11.71
C ILE A 323 5.58 13.77 11.57
N TRP A 324 6.38 13.59 10.52
CA TRP A 324 7.11 12.35 10.29
C TRP A 324 8.06 12.00 11.45
N ASN A 325 8.81 13.01 11.94
CA ASN A 325 9.70 12.84 13.08
C ASN A 325 8.95 12.61 14.39
N LEU A 326 7.83 13.29 14.61
CA LEU A 326 6.98 13.06 15.79
C LEU A 326 6.45 11.62 15.82
N ILE A 327 6.03 11.07 14.67
CA ILE A 327 5.60 9.67 14.59
C ILE A 327 6.77 8.72 14.83
N ARG A 328 7.98 9.05 14.31
CA ARG A 328 9.19 8.26 14.62
C ARG A 328 9.47 8.23 16.13
N LEU A 329 9.40 9.37 16.82
CA LEU A 329 9.57 9.44 18.28
C LEU A 329 8.50 8.63 19.01
N PHE A 330 7.24 8.74 18.60
CA PHE A 330 6.15 7.93 19.14
C PHE A 330 6.47 6.43 19.00
N ASN A 331 6.82 5.98 17.80
CA ASN A 331 7.13 4.58 17.56
C ASN A 331 8.33 4.10 18.39
N LEU A 332 9.39 4.90 18.50
CA LEU A 332 10.57 4.58 19.32
C LEU A 332 10.20 4.45 20.82
N ARG A 333 9.31 5.32 21.31
CA ARG A 333 8.79 5.25 22.68
C ARG A 333 7.98 3.97 22.91
N GLU A 334 7.13 3.59 21.94
CA GLU A 334 6.30 2.39 22.00
C GLU A 334 7.06 1.08 21.68
N GLY A 335 8.38 1.14 21.50
CA GLY A 335 9.23 -0.03 21.38
C GLY A 335 9.60 -0.44 19.96
N LEU A 336 9.43 0.43 18.96
CA LEU A 336 10.07 0.23 17.67
C LEU A 336 11.59 0.12 17.85
N ASP A 337 12.15 -1.04 17.50
CA ASP A 337 13.58 -1.17 17.24
C ASP A 337 13.85 -0.65 15.81
N PRO A 338 14.69 0.38 15.61
CA PRO A 338 15.08 0.85 14.29
C PRO A 338 15.59 -0.24 13.34
N LYS A 339 16.14 -1.33 13.86
CA LYS A 339 16.57 -2.50 13.06
C LYS A 339 15.40 -3.19 12.35
N GLU A 340 14.15 -2.90 12.73
CA GLU A 340 12.94 -3.35 12.04
C GLU A 340 12.66 -2.54 10.76
N ASP A 341 13.45 -1.51 10.44
CA ASP A 341 13.51 -0.89 9.11
C ASP A 341 14.21 -1.84 8.10
N LYS A 342 13.65 -3.04 7.93
CA LYS A 342 14.16 -4.15 7.13
C LYS A 342 13.09 -4.70 6.19
N LEU A 343 13.53 -5.48 5.21
CA LEU A 343 12.67 -6.13 4.23
C LEU A 343 12.63 -7.67 4.44
N PRO A 344 11.57 -8.36 3.99
CA PRO A 344 11.49 -9.83 4.05
C PRO A 344 12.64 -10.51 3.31
N LYS A 345 13.16 -11.60 3.87
CA LYS A 345 14.28 -12.38 3.30
C LYS A 345 14.04 -12.82 1.85
N ARG A 346 12.79 -13.14 1.50
CA ARG A 346 12.36 -13.51 0.15
C ARG A 346 12.86 -12.51 -0.91
N LEU A 347 12.80 -11.21 -0.62
CA LEU A 347 13.15 -10.15 -1.57
C LEU A 347 14.65 -10.11 -1.91
N PHE A 348 15.49 -10.77 -1.09
CA PHE A 348 16.94 -10.89 -1.27
C PHE A 348 17.38 -12.28 -1.75
N LYS A 349 16.49 -13.28 -1.75
CA LYS A 349 16.88 -14.68 -1.94
C LYS A 349 16.15 -15.39 -3.08
N ASP A 350 14.91 -15.01 -3.34
CA ASP A 350 14.04 -15.73 -4.25
C ASP A 350 13.85 -14.87 -5.51
N PRO A 351 14.60 -15.06 -6.59
CA PRO A 351 14.43 -14.26 -7.79
C PRO A 351 13.14 -14.67 -8.54
N PHE A 352 12.53 -13.72 -9.25
CA PHE A 352 11.48 -14.08 -10.20
C PHE A 352 12.04 -14.96 -11.32
N THR A 353 11.24 -15.92 -11.79
CA THR A 353 11.66 -16.84 -12.86
C THR A 353 11.36 -16.31 -14.25
N LYS A 354 10.45 -15.33 -14.36
CA LYS A 354 9.98 -14.74 -15.62
C LYS A 354 9.77 -13.21 -15.52
N GLY A 355 9.57 -12.60 -16.68
CA GLY A 355 9.22 -11.18 -16.82
C GLY A 355 10.40 -10.19 -16.77
N PRO A 356 10.13 -8.88 -16.89
CA PRO A 356 11.15 -7.83 -16.94
C PRO A 356 12.05 -7.70 -15.71
N ALA A 357 11.64 -8.24 -14.56
CA ALA A 357 12.44 -8.28 -13.33
C ALA A 357 12.99 -9.70 -13.04
N LYS A 358 13.02 -10.60 -14.04
CA LYS A 358 13.58 -11.95 -13.91
C LYS A 358 15.02 -11.88 -13.38
N GLY A 359 15.32 -12.68 -12.37
CA GLY A 359 16.67 -12.77 -11.80
C GLY A 359 17.08 -11.57 -10.93
N ILE A 360 16.24 -10.53 -10.83
CA ILE A 360 16.55 -9.35 -10.02
C ILE A 360 16.25 -9.64 -8.55
N LEU A 361 17.19 -9.25 -7.70
CA LEU A 361 17.10 -9.30 -6.24
C LEU A 361 17.59 -7.98 -5.67
N LEU A 362 17.06 -7.61 -4.51
CA LEU A 362 17.70 -6.57 -3.70
C LEU A 362 19.01 -7.13 -3.15
N THR A 363 20.02 -6.27 -3.01
CA THR A 363 21.26 -6.61 -2.30
C THR A 363 21.21 -6.04 -0.89
N ASP A 364 21.75 -6.79 0.08
CA ASP A 364 21.85 -6.31 1.45
C ASP A 364 22.70 -5.03 1.50
N GLU A 365 23.83 -5.00 0.80
CA GLU A 365 24.72 -3.83 0.75
C GLU A 365 24.02 -2.59 0.17
N GLY A 366 23.32 -2.76 -0.96
CA GLY A 366 22.62 -1.66 -1.62
C GLY A 366 21.47 -1.11 -0.77
N PHE A 367 20.71 -2.01 -0.14
CA PHE A 367 19.61 -1.62 0.75
C PHE A 367 20.14 -0.89 1.99
N GLN A 368 21.18 -1.41 2.65
CA GLN A 368 21.78 -0.76 3.82
C GLN A 368 22.39 0.61 3.49
N GLN A 369 23.00 0.76 2.30
CA GLN A 369 23.49 2.06 1.84
C GLN A 369 22.33 3.06 1.67
N GLY A 370 21.25 2.65 0.99
CA GLY A 370 20.07 3.48 0.81
C GLY A 370 19.39 3.86 2.14
N LEU A 371 19.34 2.93 3.10
CA LEU A 371 18.80 3.18 4.43
C LEU A 371 19.66 4.18 5.23
N LYS A 372 20.98 4.04 5.17
CA LYS A 372 21.92 4.98 5.81
C LYS A 372 21.81 6.37 5.20
N GLU A 373 21.73 6.47 3.88
CA GLU A 373 21.49 7.74 3.18
C GLU A 373 20.17 8.37 3.64
N TYR A 374 19.10 7.57 3.72
CA TYR A 374 17.80 8.02 4.22
C TYR A 374 17.86 8.56 5.65
N TYR A 375 18.52 7.86 6.59
CA TYR A 375 18.71 8.36 7.96
C TYR A 375 19.50 9.67 7.99
N SER A 376 20.58 9.77 7.22
CA SER A 376 21.36 11.01 7.13
C SER A 376 20.51 12.17 6.62
N LEU A 377 19.73 11.97 5.55
CA LEU A 377 18.85 13.00 5.00
C LEU A 377 17.74 13.39 5.96
N ARG A 378 17.28 12.46 6.80
CA ARG A 378 16.29 12.71 7.86
C ARG A 378 16.84 13.50 9.05
N GLY A 379 18.16 13.68 9.16
CA GLY A 379 18.78 14.19 10.38
C GLY A 379 18.66 13.20 11.54
N TRP A 380 18.76 11.91 11.23
CA TRP A 380 18.79 10.82 12.21
C TRP A 380 20.22 10.28 12.33
N ASP A 381 20.53 9.69 13.48
CA ASP A 381 21.79 8.98 13.68
C ASP A 381 21.82 7.66 12.87
N ASP A 382 22.96 6.96 12.94
CA ASP A 382 23.16 5.67 12.26
C ASP A 382 22.26 4.54 12.81
N LYS A 383 21.61 4.76 13.95
CA LYS A 383 20.60 3.89 14.54
C LYS A 383 19.19 4.34 14.18
N GLY A 384 19.00 5.30 13.29
CA GLY A 384 17.69 5.78 12.86
C GLY A 384 16.91 6.48 13.97
N ILE A 385 17.59 7.15 14.91
CA ILE A 385 17.01 7.98 15.96
C ILE A 385 17.21 9.45 15.57
N PRO A 386 16.16 10.29 15.59
CA PRO A 386 16.32 11.73 15.33
C PRO A 386 17.36 12.37 16.25
N THR A 387 18.31 13.13 15.70
CA THR A 387 19.33 13.80 16.51
C THR A 387 18.75 14.97 17.29
N LYS A 388 19.42 15.39 18.37
CA LYS A 388 18.98 16.52 19.18
C LYS A 388 18.87 17.81 18.35
N GLU A 389 19.81 18.05 17.45
CA GLU A 389 19.83 19.21 16.55
C GLU A 389 18.60 19.20 15.64
N LYS A 390 18.25 18.04 15.07
CA LYS A 390 17.05 17.89 14.24
C LYS A 390 15.77 18.10 15.06
N LEU A 391 15.74 17.65 16.32
CA LEU A 391 14.59 17.89 17.21
C LEU A 391 14.46 19.36 17.62
N GLU A 392 15.57 20.07 17.83
CA GLU A 392 15.58 21.52 18.05
C GLU A 392 15.06 22.27 16.83
N GLU A 393 15.55 21.95 15.64
CA GLU A 393 15.10 22.51 14.36
C GLU A 393 13.59 22.34 14.14
N LEU A 394 13.05 21.17 14.48
CA LEU A 394 11.63 20.85 14.27
C LEU A 394 10.72 21.33 15.42
N GLY A 395 11.27 21.87 16.51
CA GLY A 395 10.51 22.26 17.70
C GLY A 395 9.96 21.06 18.48
N LEU A 396 10.69 19.94 18.50
CA LEU A 396 10.30 18.67 19.11
C LEU A 396 11.15 18.29 20.34
N VAL A 397 11.95 19.22 20.89
CA VAL A 397 12.84 18.98 22.04
C VAL A 397 12.10 18.42 23.26
N GLY A 398 10.85 18.85 23.49
CA GLY A 398 10.02 18.35 24.59
C GLY A 398 9.61 16.87 24.47
N TYR A 399 9.92 16.22 23.35
CA TYR A 399 9.65 14.81 23.09
C TYR A 399 10.93 13.95 23.05
N ILE A 400 12.07 14.50 23.50
CA ILE A 400 13.27 13.70 23.71
C ILE A 400 12.93 12.59 24.68
N LEU A 401 13.24 11.35 24.27
CA LEU A 401 13.04 10.20 25.12
C LEU A 401 14.15 10.19 26.17
N ASP A 402 13.82 10.58 27.40
CA ASP A 402 14.66 10.29 28.57
C ASP A 402 14.74 8.76 28.69
N LYS A 403 15.87 8.17 28.30
CA LYS A 403 16.16 6.75 28.47
C LYS A 403 17.10 6.52 29.63
#